data_AF-A0A8B6H8B5-F1
#
_entry.id   AF-A0A8B6H8B5-F1
#
_cell.length_a   1.000
_cell.length_b   1.000
_cell.length_c   1.000
_cell.angle_alpha   90.00
_cell.angle_beta   90.00
_cell.angle_gamma   90.00
#
_symmetry.space_group_name_H-M   'P 1'
#
loop_
_entity.id
_entity.type
_entity.pdbx_description
1 polymer ?
#
loop_
_entity_poly.entity_id
_entity_poly.type
_entity_poly.pdbx_seq_one_letter_code
_entity_poly.pdbx_strand_id
1 'polypeptide(L)'
;MNEEIKVALKNKKIAFFKWKINGRPKETDNLYLKNKKQTTHALRKECRLEVAKRRLCERQKLVDARTADRKMFHKIIKNQRGKLSKFIDQLNVDDEIFYNEDIIEGWSTHFHQLAKKIPNPNYDNEYLELIENEAKIIIDICKQRFKHCPITNKEMEKAISDLNRNKAVDYFGINAENIIHGGKQLQQYLQLLFDKSFEFGCISDILKIGILFPVYKNKGDIKSAKNYRGITVTPTYSKLIEKIIKIRENPVILKNQNPLQRGFTENTTPLLCELMIEEFERESKDLKLPTYIALLDGKSAFDVVVHSNLIRRLYQAGISDQSIILIDSLYKNATSCVKWRNNTSQIFEIEQGVRQGGAISADLYKLYVNPLLNILSGTGLGGHIGDIGCCAPTCADDVAIISNNPMELQMLIDIAANFSKREGYTLQPTKSVVIPISTSTKSIEIDENYWNINKNPMPVVEHSTHIGIQKCQKNSAKLTAEENMKKARRSLYSLMGTGLHGKNGLDPGTAITILYTYVMPILTYGLEILLPSGRILDSIHQFHKKMIKQILSLAKKYS
;
A
#
# COMPACT_ATOMS: atom_id res chain seq x y z
N MET A 1 3.73 43.31 17.62
CA MET A 1 4.24 42.84 18.93
C MET A 1 3.52 43.63 20.02
N ASN A 2 2.79 42.95 20.92
CA ASN A 2 1.96 43.53 21.98
C ASN A 2 2.77 44.51 22.87
N GLU A 3 2.20 45.66 23.24
CA GLU A 3 2.86 46.71 24.04
C GLU A 3 3.34 46.20 25.41
N GLU A 4 2.59 45.30 26.05
CA GLU A 4 3.02 44.64 27.30
C GLU A 4 4.37 43.91 27.15
N ILE A 5 4.62 43.30 25.99
CA ILE A 5 5.86 42.54 25.72
C ILE A 5 7.02 43.49 25.46
N LYS A 6 6.77 44.59 24.73
CA LYS A 6 7.78 45.64 24.50
C LYS A 6 8.24 46.23 25.82
N VAL A 7 7.29 46.55 26.71
CA VAL A 7 7.57 47.08 28.06
C VAL A 7 8.33 46.05 28.91
N ALA A 8 7.90 44.79 28.93
CA ALA A 8 8.59 43.73 29.69
C ALA A 8 10.03 43.48 29.19
N LEU A 9 10.24 43.44 27.87
CA LEU A 9 11.57 43.30 27.25
C LEU A 9 12.47 44.50 27.57
N LYS A 10 11.93 45.72 27.52
CA LYS A 10 12.66 46.96 27.88
C LYS A 10 13.10 46.91 29.34
N ASN A 11 12.20 46.57 30.26
CA ASN A 11 12.49 46.48 31.69
C ASN A 11 13.51 45.37 32.01
N LYS A 12 13.43 44.23 31.33
CA LYS A 12 14.43 43.15 31.43
C LYS A 12 15.81 43.62 30.95
N LYS A 13 15.90 44.31 29.81
CA LYS A 13 17.17 44.82 29.27
C LYS A 13 17.81 45.85 30.21
N ILE A 14 17.02 46.79 30.73
CA ILE A 14 17.50 47.79 31.70
C ILE A 14 18.00 47.11 32.99
N ALA A 15 17.23 46.18 33.54
CA ALA A 15 17.62 45.46 34.76
C ALA A 15 18.85 44.56 34.54
N PHE A 16 19.00 43.95 33.36
CA PHE A 16 20.19 43.18 32.99
C PHE A 16 21.44 44.06 32.93
N PHE A 17 21.33 45.24 32.31
CA PHE A 17 22.45 46.17 32.19
C PHE A 17 22.91 46.67 33.56
N LYS A 18 21.97 47.05 34.44
CA LYS A 18 22.26 47.42 35.84
C LYS A 18 22.91 46.26 36.62
N TRP A 19 22.36 45.05 36.50
CA TRP A 19 22.93 43.86 37.15
C TRP A 19 24.34 43.52 36.65
N LYS A 20 24.62 43.74 35.35
CA LYS A 20 25.94 43.52 34.74
C LYS A 20 26.98 44.54 35.22
N ILE A 21 26.61 45.82 35.30
CA ILE A 21 27.50 46.91 35.78
C ILE A 21 27.85 46.71 37.27
N ASN A 22 26.88 46.27 38.07
CA ASN A 22 27.06 46.09 39.51
C ASN A 22 27.80 44.79 39.90
N GLY A 23 28.58 44.19 39.00
CA GLY A 23 29.41 43.01 39.32
C GLY A 23 28.65 41.68 39.45
N ARG A 24 27.42 41.58 38.92
CA ARG A 24 26.59 40.35 38.90
C ARG A 24 26.30 39.77 40.30
N PRO A 25 25.69 40.53 41.22
CA PRO A 25 25.41 40.09 42.57
C PRO A 25 24.48 38.85 42.58
N LYS A 26 24.72 37.93 43.53
CA LYS A 26 24.03 36.63 43.68
C LYS A 26 22.80 36.67 44.60
N GLU A 27 22.33 37.86 44.99
CA GLU A 27 21.21 38.02 45.94
C GLU A 27 19.89 37.37 45.49
N THR A 28 19.09 36.96 46.46
CA THR A 28 17.80 36.28 46.31
C THR A 28 16.71 37.15 45.67
N ASP A 29 16.76 38.48 45.85
CA ASP A 29 15.75 39.43 45.33
C ASP A 29 16.25 40.25 44.12
N ASN A 30 16.85 39.54 43.17
CA ASN A 30 17.43 40.15 41.97
C ASN A 30 16.34 40.67 40.99
N LEU A 31 16.30 41.99 40.84
CA LEU A 31 15.36 42.70 39.94
C LEU A 31 15.43 42.20 38.48
N TYR A 32 16.60 41.80 37.99
CA TYR A 32 16.74 41.19 36.67
C TYR A 32 16.04 39.82 36.59
N LEU A 33 16.15 38.98 37.63
CA LEU A 33 15.44 37.69 37.68
C LEU A 33 13.92 37.88 37.73
N LYS A 34 13.42 38.86 38.50
CA LYS A 34 12.00 39.22 38.57
C LYS A 34 11.47 39.69 37.20
N ASN A 35 12.18 40.60 36.55
CA ASN A 35 11.83 41.08 35.20
C ASN A 35 11.98 39.98 34.13
N LYS A 36 12.95 39.06 34.27
CA LYS A 36 13.09 37.88 33.40
C LYS A 36 11.89 36.94 33.55
N LYS A 37 11.42 36.66 34.77
CA LYS A 37 10.22 35.85 35.03
C LYS A 37 8.98 36.51 34.43
N GLN A 38 8.77 37.80 34.67
CA GLN A 38 7.62 38.54 34.11
C GLN A 38 7.64 38.57 32.57
N THR A 39 8.79 38.85 31.96
CA THR A 39 8.95 38.80 30.48
C THR A 39 8.66 37.42 29.93
N THR A 40 9.18 36.37 30.58
CA THR A 40 8.92 34.97 30.17
C THR A 40 7.43 34.63 30.29
N HIS A 41 6.76 35.09 31.35
CA HIS A 41 5.32 34.91 31.53
C HIS A 41 4.52 35.62 30.44
N ALA A 42 4.82 36.91 30.16
CA ALA A 42 4.16 37.70 29.12
C ALA A 42 4.34 37.06 27.73
N LEU A 43 5.56 36.63 27.40
CA LEU A 43 5.85 35.97 26.13
C LEU A 43 5.11 34.63 26.01
N ARG A 44 5.08 33.81 27.07
CA ARG A 44 4.31 32.55 27.11
C ARG A 44 2.81 32.78 27.02
N LYS A 45 2.28 33.87 27.61
CA LYS A 45 0.86 34.26 27.50
C LYS A 45 0.52 34.60 26.05
N GLU A 46 1.32 35.43 25.39
CA GLU A 46 1.09 35.81 23.99
C GLU A 46 1.22 34.61 23.05
N CYS A 47 2.26 33.78 23.20
CA CYS A 47 2.38 32.55 22.42
C CYS A 47 1.15 31.64 22.60
N ARG A 48 0.59 31.53 23.82
CA ARG A 48 -0.65 30.77 24.06
C ARG A 48 -1.85 31.38 23.33
N LEU A 49 -2.00 32.71 23.35
CA LEU A 49 -3.08 33.41 22.63
C LEU A 49 -2.96 33.26 21.11
N GLU A 50 -1.75 33.39 20.57
CA GLU A 50 -1.50 33.27 19.13
C GLU A 50 -1.71 31.83 18.64
N VAL A 51 -1.27 30.83 19.42
CA VAL A 51 -1.59 29.42 19.17
C VAL A 51 -3.10 29.18 19.25
N ALA A 52 -3.81 29.78 20.20
CA ALA A 52 -5.27 29.65 20.30
C ALA A 52 -5.99 30.28 19.09
N LYS A 53 -5.59 31.48 18.65
CA LYS A 53 -6.11 32.12 17.43
C LYS A 53 -5.86 31.27 16.18
N ARG A 54 -4.65 30.71 16.03
CA ARG A 54 -4.31 29.82 14.92
C ARG A 54 -5.21 28.58 14.90
N ARG A 55 -5.42 27.95 16.05
CA ARG A 55 -6.32 26.79 16.21
C ARG A 55 -7.77 27.12 15.86
N LEU A 56 -8.27 28.31 16.23
CA LEU A 56 -9.62 28.75 15.86
C LEU A 56 -9.77 28.92 14.34
N CYS A 57 -8.79 29.56 13.68
CA CYS A 57 -8.78 29.69 12.23
C CYS A 57 -8.71 28.33 11.52
N GLU A 58 -7.87 27.42 11.98
CA GLU A 58 -7.79 26.05 11.47
C GLU A 58 -9.09 25.27 11.66
N ARG A 59 -9.75 25.45 12.81
CA ARG A 59 -11.07 24.87 13.08
C ARG A 59 -12.11 25.37 12.09
N GLN A 60 -12.19 26.68 11.87
CA GLN A 60 -13.17 27.24 10.93
C GLN A 60 -12.97 26.66 9.53
N LYS A 61 -11.73 26.62 9.04
CA LYS A 61 -11.40 25.99 7.74
C LYS A 61 -11.82 24.53 7.66
N LEU A 62 -11.71 23.77 8.76
CA LEU A 62 -12.10 22.37 8.81
C LEU A 62 -13.62 22.22 8.76
N VAL A 63 -14.37 23.07 9.47
CA VAL A 63 -15.83 23.11 9.43
C VAL A 63 -16.35 23.50 8.04
N ASP A 64 -15.75 24.51 7.42
CA ASP A 64 -16.13 24.96 6.07
C ASP A 64 -15.81 23.88 5.03
N ALA A 65 -14.63 23.26 5.12
CA ALA A 65 -14.22 22.19 4.20
C ALA A 65 -15.08 20.93 4.37
N ARG A 66 -15.58 20.63 5.57
CA ARG A 66 -16.48 19.49 5.82
C ARG A 66 -17.69 19.52 4.87
N THR A 67 -18.25 20.70 4.64
CA THR A 67 -19.47 20.88 3.83
C THR A 67 -19.17 21.23 2.38
N ALA A 68 -18.08 21.94 2.10
CA ALA A 68 -17.79 22.46 0.77
C ALA A 68 -16.76 21.65 -0.05
N ASP A 69 -15.77 21.02 0.61
CA ASP A 69 -14.68 20.34 -0.08
C ASP A 69 -14.12 19.16 0.75
N ARG A 70 -14.62 17.96 0.46
CA ARG A 70 -14.18 16.70 1.07
C ARG A 70 -12.67 16.47 0.92
N LYS A 71 -12.03 16.88 -0.18
CA LYS A 71 -10.58 16.67 -0.39
C LYS A 71 -9.77 17.60 0.51
N MET A 72 -10.17 18.86 0.60
CA MET A 72 -9.56 19.83 1.52
C MET A 72 -9.75 19.38 2.98
N PHE A 73 -10.93 18.88 3.34
CA PHE A 73 -11.21 18.31 4.66
C PHE A 73 -10.21 17.19 5.01
N HIS A 74 -10.00 16.23 4.09
CA HIS A 74 -9.03 15.16 4.30
C HIS A 74 -7.58 15.67 4.41
N LYS A 75 -7.20 16.68 3.61
CA LYS A 75 -5.87 17.29 3.62
C LYS A 75 -5.57 17.98 4.96
N ILE A 76 -6.53 18.74 5.50
CA ILE A 76 -6.40 19.43 6.78
C ILE A 76 -6.20 18.41 7.91
N ILE A 77 -7.05 17.38 7.98
CA ILE A 77 -6.92 16.30 8.98
C ILE A 77 -5.56 15.61 8.88
N LYS A 78 -5.10 15.28 7.67
CA LYS A 78 -3.81 14.61 7.47
C LYS A 78 -2.63 15.46 7.94
N ASN A 79 -2.69 16.78 7.80
CA ASN A 79 -1.66 17.70 8.29
C ASN A 79 -1.67 17.85 9.81
N GLN A 80 -2.84 17.71 10.44
CA GLN A 80 -3.01 17.83 11.89
C GLN A 80 -2.77 16.51 12.64
N ARG A 81 -2.87 15.36 11.96
CA ARG A 81 -2.34 14.10 12.50
C ARG A 81 -0.84 14.28 12.68
N GLY A 82 -0.36 14.17 13.92
CA GLY A 82 1.06 14.24 14.21
C GLY A 82 1.80 13.25 13.31
N LYS A 83 2.70 13.75 12.45
CA LYS A 83 3.65 12.87 11.79
C LYS A 83 4.61 12.41 12.87
N LEU A 84 4.47 11.17 13.31
CA LEU A 84 5.60 10.47 13.90
C LEU A 84 6.64 10.35 12.78
N SER A 85 7.44 11.40 12.57
CA SER A 85 8.71 11.27 11.88
C SER A 85 9.54 10.40 12.80
N LYS A 86 9.41 9.08 12.64
CA LYS A 86 10.32 8.14 13.27
C LYS A 86 11.66 8.42 12.59
N PHE A 87 12.49 9.20 13.27
CA PHE A 87 13.83 9.48 12.82
C PHE A 87 14.55 8.13 12.80
N ILE A 88 15.10 7.82 11.63
CA ILE A 88 15.95 6.65 11.42
C ILE A 88 17.35 7.23 11.22
N ASP A 89 18.24 6.83 12.09
CA ASP A 89 19.67 7.11 12.13
C ASP A 89 20.51 5.92 11.65
N GLN A 90 19.88 4.75 11.55
CA GLN A 90 20.51 3.49 11.17
C GLN A 90 19.58 2.68 10.26
N LEU A 91 20.13 2.15 9.17
CA LEU A 91 19.45 1.23 8.26
C LEU A 91 20.28 -0.05 8.09
N ASN A 92 19.65 -1.19 8.33
CA ASN A 92 20.23 -2.53 8.14
C ASN A 92 19.75 -3.08 6.80
N VAL A 93 20.71 -3.40 5.92
CA VAL A 93 20.50 -3.98 4.60
C VAL A 93 21.30 -5.28 4.56
N ASP A 94 20.59 -6.41 4.69
CA ASP A 94 21.22 -7.72 4.88
C ASP A 94 22.26 -7.71 6.01
N ASP A 95 23.54 -7.90 5.71
CA ASP A 95 24.64 -7.93 6.69
C ASP A 95 25.33 -6.56 6.88
N GLU A 96 24.94 -5.54 6.11
CA GLU A 96 25.51 -4.20 6.15
C GLU A 96 24.63 -3.21 6.94
N ILE A 97 25.28 -2.26 7.60
CA ILE A 97 24.61 -1.21 8.39
C ILE A 97 25.06 0.16 7.90
N PHE A 98 24.08 0.97 7.52
CA PHE A 98 24.25 2.34 7.04
C PHE A 98 23.78 3.34 8.08
N TYR A 99 24.51 4.44 8.27
CA TYR A 99 24.21 5.45 9.29
C TYR A 99 23.95 6.82 8.68
N ASN A 100 23.05 7.60 9.30
CA ASN A 100 22.80 9.01 9.00
C ASN A 100 22.67 9.36 7.50
N GLU A 101 23.73 9.90 6.91
CA GLU A 101 23.76 10.37 5.52
C GLU A 101 23.84 9.19 4.53
N ASP A 102 24.52 8.11 4.91
CA ASP A 102 24.73 6.90 4.10
C ASP A 102 23.47 6.03 4.02
N ILE A 103 22.42 6.34 4.80
CA ILE A 103 21.13 5.62 4.74
C ILE A 103 20.57 5.63 3.32
N ILE A 104 20.79 6.70 2.55
CA ILE A 104 20.30 6.76 1.18
C ILE A 104 21.02 5.77 0.26
N GLU A 105 22.31 5.52 0.51
CA GLU A 105 23.08 4.50 -0.19
C GLU A 105 22.60 3.11 0.21
N GLY A 106 22.36 2.86 1.49
CA GLY A 106 21.74 1.60 1.94
C GLY A 106 20.37 1.34 1.30
N TRP A 107 19.52 2.36 1.17
CA TRP A 107 18.28 2.21 0.41
C TRP A 107 18.53 1.91 -1.07
N SER A 108 19.48 2.61 -1.70
CA SER A 108 19.86 2.40 -3.08
C SER A 108 20.34 0.96 -3.29
N THR A 109 21.22 0.46 -2.43
CA THR A 109 21.72 -0.92 -2.45
C THR A 109 20.58 -1.93 -2.33
N HIS A 110 19.69 -1.75 -1.35
CA HIS A 110 18.57 -2.66 -1.14
C HIS A 110 17.64 -2.76 -2.37
N PHE A 111 17.21 -1.62 -2.91
CA PHE A 111 16.26 -1.62 -4.04
C PHE A 111 16.94 -1.97 -5.37
N HIS A 112 18.22 -1.64 -5.55
CA HIS A 112 18.99 -2.08 -6.70
C HIS A 112 19.17 -3.60 -6.68
N GLN A 113 19.49 -4.21 -5.53
CA GLN A 113 19.56 -5.67 -5.41
C GLN A 113 18.23 -6.37 -5.77
N LEU A 114 17.10 -5.81 -5.34
CA LEU A 114 15.78 -6.33 -5.73
C LEU A 114 15.52 -6.19 -7.23
N ALA A 115 16.01 -5.13 -7.85
CA ALA A 115 15.79 -4.82 -9.26
C ALA A 115 16.75 -5.55 -10.22
N LYS A 116 17.87 -6.09 -9.71
CA LYS A 116 18.79 -6.94 -10.49
C LYS A 116 18.17 -8.30 -10.74
N LYS A 117 18.45 -8.88 -11.91
CA LYS A 117 18.19 -10.31 -12.16
C LYS A 117 19.11 -11.14 -11.26
N ILE A 118 18.61 -11.55 -10.10
CA ILE A 118 19.34 -12.46 -9.22
C ILE A 118 19.26 -13.87 -9.85
N PRO A 119 20.37 -14.62 -9.97
CA PRO A 119 20.33 -16.04 -10.27
C PRO A 119 19.46 -16.73 -9.22
N ASN A 120 18.27 -17.20 -9.60
CA ASN A 120 17.41 -17.92 -8.68
C ASN A 120 17.98 -19.35 -8.58
N PRO A 121 18.20 -19.93 -7.39
CA PRO A 121 18.57 -21.35 -7.25
C PRO A 121 17.52 -22.31 -7.85
N ASN A 122 16.34 -21.78 -8.21
CA ASN A 122 15.28 -22.49 -8.88
C ASN A 122 15.36 -22.48 -10.42
N TYR A 123 16.24 -21.67 -11.00
CA TYR A 123 16.49 -21.62 -12.43
C TYR A 123 17.86 -22.21 -12.72
N ASP A 124 17.91 -23.29 -13.49
CA ASP A 124 19.16 -23.62 -14.16
C ASP A 124 19.37 -22.56 -15.26
N ASN A 125 20.60 -22.07 -15.43
CA ASN A 125 20.92 -20.97 -16.37
C ASN A 125 20.36 -21.21 -17.79
N GLU A 126 20.27 -22.48 -18.19
CA GLU A 126 19.68 -22.95 -19.45
C GLU A 126 18.20 -22.54 -19.61
N TYR A 127 17.39 -22.59 -18.56
CA TYR A 127 15.99 -22.19 -18.63
C TYR A 127 15.83 -20.68 -18.80
N LEU A 128 16.65 -19.87 -18.13
CA LEU A 128 16.62 -18.41 -18.29
C LEU A 128 17.00 -18.02 -19.72
N GLU A 129 18.05 -18.65 -20.26
CA GLU A 129 18.47 -18.43 -21.65
C GLU A 129 17.37 -18.84 -22.64
N LEU A 130 16.72 -19.98 -22.42
CA LEU A 130 15.58 -20.43 -23.22
C LEU A 130 14.44 -19.41 -23.23
N ILE A 131 14.02 -18.93 -22.05
CA ILE A 131 12.92 -17.96 -21.93
C ILE A 131 13.30 -16.59 -22.51
N GLU A 132 14.55 -16.16 -22.36
CA GLU A 132 15.03 -14.93 -23.00
C GLU A 132 15.03 -15.05 -24.52
N ASN A 133 15.41 -16.20 -25.06
CA ASN A 133 15.36 -16.46 -26.50
C ASN A 133 13.91 -16.56 -27.00
N GLU A 134 13.01 -17.20 -26.26
CA GLU A 134 11.58 -17.24 -26.58
C GLU A 134 10.98 -15.82 -26.61
N ALA A 135 11.29 -14.98 -25.62
CA ALA A 135 10.83 -13.61 -25.57
C ALA A 135 11.35 -12.79 -26.76
N LYS A 136 12.62 -12.94 -27.15
CA LYS A 136 13.18 -12.30 -28.36
C LYS A 136 12.43 -12.72 -29.62
N ILE A 137 12.20 -14.02 -29.81
CA ILE A 137 11.45 -14.56 -30.94
C ILE A 137 10.04 -13.97 -30.99
N ILE A 138 9.35 -13.92 -29.84
CA ILE A 138 8.02 -13.32 -29.73
C ILE A 138 8.05 -11.84 -30.14
N ILE A 139 9.02 -11.07 -29.65
CA ILE A 139 9.16 -9.65 -30.01
C ILE A 139 9.43 -9.48 -31.51
N ASP A 140 10.25 -10.33 -32.11
CA ASP A 140 10.54 -10.27 -33.55
C ASP A 140 9.30 -10.65 -34.39
N ILE A 141 8.51 -11.64 -33.95
CA ILE A 141 7.22 -11.96 -34.58
C ILE A 141 6.26 -10.77 -34.48
N CYS A 142 6.14 -10.15 -33.30
CA CYS A 142 5.30 -8.97 -33.10
C CYS A 142 5.75 -7.82 -34.01
N LYS A 143 7.06 -7.61 -34.19
CA LYS A 143 7.61 -6.60 -35.10
C LYS A 143 7.30 -6.87 -36.57
N GLN A 144 7.33 -8.14 -36.99
CA GLN A 144 6.97 -8.52 -38.36
C GLN A 144 5.48 -8.31 -38.66
N ARG A 145 4.61 -8.54 -37.67
CA ARG A 145 3.16 -8.33 -37.75
C ARG A 145 2.74 -6.92 -37.37
N PHE A 146 3.71 -6.07 -37.05
CA PHE A 146 3.48 -4.75 -36.50
C PHE A 146 2.62 -3.91 -37.44
N LYS A 147 1.49 -3.46 -36.92
CA LYS A 147 0.62 -2.49 -37.59
C LYS A 147 0.41 -1.32 -36.67
N HIS A 148 0.92 -0.16 -37.08
CA HIS A 148 0.70 1.07 -36.33
C HIS A 148 -0.80 1.39 -36.26
N CYS A 149 -1.32 1.46 -35.04
CA CYS A 149 -2.65 1.97 -34.73
C CYS A 149 -2.49 3.35 -34.08
N PRO A 150 -2.87 4.45 -34.78
CA PRO A 150 -2.69 5.80 -34.28
C PRO A 150 -3.49 6.08 -32.99
N ILE A 151 -2.98 6.97 -32.13
CA ILE A 151 -3.65 7.40 -30.91
C ILE A 151 -4.83 8.31 -31.25
N THR A 152 -6.03 7.94 -30.82
CA THR A 152 -7.22 8.76 -31.01
C THR A 152 -7.33 9.87 -29.97
N ASN A 153 -7.99 10.98 -30.33
CA ASN A 153 -8.26 12.07 -29.39
C ASN A 153 -9.04 11.59 -28.15
N LYS A 154 -9.97 10.65 -28.34
CA LYS A 154 -10.77 10.07 -27.25
C LYS A 154 -9.91 9.28 -26.26
N GLU A 155 -8.95 8.49 -26.75
CA GLU A 155 -8.01 7.77 -25.89
C GLU A 155 -7.14 8.74 -25.09
N MET A 156 -6.64 9.80 -25.74
CA MET A 156 -5.81 10.81 -25.10
C MET A 156 -6.58 11.60 -24.03
N GLU A 157 -7.79 12.06 -24.35
CA GLU A 157 -8.67 12.76 -23.41
C GLU A 157 -8.99 11.89 -22.19
N LYS A 158 -9.32 10.61 -22.40
CA LYS A 158 -9.57 9.64 -21.33
C LYS A 158 -8.32 9.39 -20.49
N ALA A 159 -7.16 9.22 -21.11
CA ALA A 159 -5.90 9.02 -20.40
C ALA A 159 -5.57 10.23 -19.49
N ILE A 160 -5.79 11.45 -19.97
CA ILE A 160 -5.60 12.68 -19.19
C ILE A 160 -6.62 12.78 -18.06
N SER A 161 -7.91 12.49 -18.31
CA SER A 161 -8.95 12.56 -17.28
C SER A 161 -8.69 11.58 -16.13
N ASP A 162 -8.11 10.43 -16.44
CA ASP A 162 -7.83 9.37 -15.48
C ASP A 162 -6.51 9.62 -14.70
N LEU A 163 -5.79 10.72 -14.96
CA LEU A 163 -4.62 11.09 -14.18
C LEU A 163 -5.02 11.47 -12.75
N ASN A 164 -4.35 10.85 -11.78
CA ASN A 164 -4.56 11.14 -10.38
C ASN A 164 -3.93 12.50 -10.00
N ARG A 165 -4.79 13.47 -9.63
CA ARG A 165 -4.40 14.78 -9.13
C ARG A 165 -3.81 14.72 -7.71
N ASN A 166 -3.04 15.74 -7.35
CA ASN A 166 -2.38 15.96 -6.06
C ASN A 166 -1.43 14.80 -5.66
N LYS A 167 -0.73 14.26 -6.66
CA LYS A 167 0.29 13.23 -6.47
C LYS A 167 1.69 13.86 -6.49
N ALA A 168 2.69 13.06 -6.11
CA ALA A 168 4.08 13.50 -6.15
C ALA A 168 4.51 13.83 -7.59
N VAL A 169 5.40 14.80 -7.73
CA VAL A 169 6.09 15.10 -8.99
C VAL A 169 7.05 13.98 -9.36
N ASP A 170 7.28 13.78 -10.65
CA ASP A 170 8.29 12.86 -11.16
C ASP A 170 9.72 13.44 -11.09
N TYR A 171 10.68 12.71 -11.69
CA TYR A 171 12.10 13.09 -11.72
C TYR A 171 12.34 14.48 -12.30
N PHE A 172 11.52 14.92 -13.26
CA PHE A 172 11.65 16.21 -13.93
C PHE A 172 10.79 17.31 -13.30
N GLY A 173 10.17 17.03 -12.15
CA GLY A 173 9.29 17.99 -11.48
C GLY A 173 7.91 18.12 -12.12
N ILE A 174 7.52 17.19 -13.01
CA ILE A 174 6.24 17.21 -13.71
C ILE A 174 5.20 16.40 -12.91
N ASN A 175 3.97 16.89 -12.86
CA ASN A 175 2.82 16.20 -12.28
C ASN A 175 1.60 16.22 -13.22
N ALA A 176 0.49 15.62 -12.76
CA ALA A 176 -0.75 15.56 -13.50
C ALA A 176 -1.33 16.96 -13.80
N GLU A 177 -1.24 17.89 -12.85
CA GLU A 177 -1.75 19.25 -12.98
C GLU A 177 -1.09 20.01 -14.13
N ASN A 178 0.21 19.82 -14.36
CA ASN A 178 0.91 20.44 -15.49
C ASN A 178 0.27 20.06 -16.84
N ILE A 179 -0.19 18.82 -16.99
CA ILE A 179 -0.80 18.32 -18.24
C ILE A 179 -2.27 18.73 -18.32
N ILE A 180 -3.01 18.58 -17.22
CA ILE A 180 -4.44 18.88 -17.16
C ILE A 180 -4.69 20.37 -17.41
N HIS A 181 -3.84 21.25 -16.89
CA HIS A 181 -3.98 22.70 -17.01
C HIS A 181 -3.10 23.32 -18.10
N GLY A 182 -2.29 22.53 -18.81
CA GLY A 182 -1.40 23.02 -19.88
C GLY A 182 -2.10 23.41 -21.19
N GLY A 183 -3.43 23.28 -21.26
CA GLY A 183 -4.24 23.69 -22.42
C GLY A 183 -4.27 22.65 -23.55
N LYS A 184 -5.18 22.85 -24.51
CA LYS A 184 -5.41 21.90 -25.63
C LYS A 184 -4.19 21.74 -26.54
N GLN A 185 -3.45 22.83 -26.77
CA GLN A 185 -2.29 22.81 -27.65
C GLN A 185 -1.18 21.88 -27.13
N LEU A 186 -0.88 21.94 -25.82
CA LEU A 186 0.07 21.01 -25.20
C LEU A 186 -0.40 19.55 -25.37
N GLN A 187 -1.67 19.29 -25.13
CA GLN A 187 -2.23 17.93 -25.21
C GLN A 187 -2.14 17.37 -26.65
N GLN A 188 -2.35 18.20 -27.67
CA GLN A 188 -2.17 17.83 -29.07
C GLN A 188 -0.70 17.51 -29.41
N TYR A 189 0.26 18.31 -28.94
CA TYR A 189 1.67 18.02 -29.15
C TYR A 189 2.11 16.73 -28.42
N LEU A 190 1.61 16.51 -27.20
CA LEU A 190 1.87 15.27 -26.47
C LEU A 190 1.28 14.06 -27.21
N GLN A 191 0.08 14.19 -27.77
CA GLN A 191 -0.53 13.12 -28.57
C GLN A 191 0.33 12.79 -29.79
N LEU A 192 0.79 13.79 -30.54
CA LEU A 192 1.66 13.59 -31.69
C LEU A 192 2.98 12.89 -31.29
N LEU A 193 3.58 13.32 -30.18
CA LEU A 193 4.81 12.72 -29.66
C LEU A 193 4.60 11.25 -29.27
N PHE A 194 3.53 10.96 -28.53
CA PHE A 194 3.22 9.59 -28.12
C PHE A 194 2.85 8.73 -29.31
N ASP A 195 2.17 9.28 -30.32
CA ASP A 195 1.83 8.57 -31.54
C ASP A 195 3.08 8.11 -32.28
N LYS A 196 4.14 8.94 -32.33
CA LYS A 196 5.45 8.52 -32.83
C LYS A 196 6.07 7.40 -32.01
N SER A 197 5.95 7.43 -30.68
CA SER A 197 6.36 6.27 -29.86
C SER A 197 5.59 5.00 -30.24
N PHE A 198 4.29 5.10 -30.49
CA PHE A 198 3.44 3.99 -30.93
C PHE A 198 3.72 3.53 -32.37
N GLU A 199 4.17 4.43 -33.25
CA GLU A 199 4.56 4.13 -34.63
C GLU A 199 5.90 3.40 -34.70
N PHE A 200 6.87 3.80 -33.90
CA PHE A 200 8.19 3.16 -33.88
C PHE A 200 8.31 2.01 -32.86
N GLY A 201 7.28 1.81 -32.03
CA GLY A 201 7.32 0.82 -30.95
C GLY A 201 8.43 1.13 -29.91
N CYS A 202 8.74 2.40 -29.70
CA CYS A 202 9.87 2.83 -28.87
C CYS A 202 9.50 3.95 -27.91
N ILE A 203 9.85 3.76 -26.64
CA ILE A 203 9.70 4.74 -25.55
C ILE A 203 11.10 5.21 -25.14
N SER A 204 11.31 6.52 -25.20
CA SER A 204 12.58 7.16 -24.86
C SER A 204 13.00 6.88 -23.42
N ASP A 205 14.30 6.67 -23.19
CA ASP A 205 14.92 6.39 -21.88
C ASP A 205 14.60 7.47 -20.83
N ILE A 206 14.47 8.72 -21.24
CA ILE A 206 14.08 9.82 -20.35
C ILE A 206 12.67 9.62 -19.75
N LEU A 207 11.77 8.95 -20.46
CA LEU A 207 10.42 8.65 -19.99
C LEU A 207 10.38 7.38 -19.13
N LYS A 208 11.52 6.74 -18.88
CA LYS A 208 11.63 5.50 -18.13
C LYS A 208 12.32 5.66 -16.77
N ILE A 209 12.68 6.89 -16.37
CA ILE A 209 13.35 7.18 -15.09
C ILE A 209 12.33 7.30 -13.94
N GLY A 210 12.33 6.33 -13.02
CA GLY A 210 11.47 6.33 -11.84
C GLY A 210 12.11 6.97 -10.59
N ILE A 211 11.29 7.57 -9.72
CA ILE A 211 11.70 7.89 -8.34
C ILE A 211 11.05 6.90 -7.37
N LEU A 212 11.87 6.12 -6.68
CA LEU A 212 11.43 5.16 -5.67
C LEU A 212 11.41 5.81 -4.28
N PHE A 213 10.29 5.65 -3.58
CA PHE A 213 10.10 6.08 -2.20
C PHE A 213 9.98 4.87 -1.27
N PRO A 214 10.88 4.70 -0.27
CA PRO A 214 10.75 3.68 0.74
C PRO A 214 9.56 3.95 1.67
N VAL A 215 8.62 3.02 1.76
CA VAL A 215 7.43 3.12 2.62
C VAL A 215 7.38 1.96 3.62
N TYR A 216 7.44 2.28 4.91
CA TYR A 216 7.44 1.27 5.98
C TYR A 216 6.14 0.46 6.00
N LYS A 217 6.25 -0.87 6.08
CA LYS A 217 5.14 -1.83 6.10
C LYS A 217 4.33 -1.82 7.41
N ASN A 218 4.73 -1.01 8.40
CA ASN A 218 4.15 -1.00 9.75
C ASN A 218 4.23 -2.35 10.46
N LYS A 219 5.23 -3.17 10.12
CA LYS A 219 5.52 -4.49 10.69
C LYS A 219 7.04 -4.68 10.78
N GLY A 220 7.50 -5.42 11.78
CA GLY A 220 8.93 -5.72 12.00
C GLY A 220 9.76 -4.52 12.46
N ASP A 221 11.08 -4.71 12.53
CA ASP A 221 12.02 -3.64 12.88
C ASP A 221 12.03 -2.52 11.81
N ILE A 222 11.91 -1.28 12.28
CA ILE A 222 11.93 -0.08 11.44
C ILE A 222 13.32 0.19 10.83
N LYS A 223 14.39 -0.33 11.45
CA LYS A 223 15.75 -0.21 10.94
C LYS A 223 16.06 -1.21 9.83
N SER A 224 15.23 -2.24 9.60
CA SER A 224 15.46 -3.21 8.54
C SER A 224 14.85 -2.77 7.21
N ALA A 225 15.65 -2.72 6.14
CA ALA A 225 15.19 -2.35 4.80
C ALA A 225 14.09 -3.30 4.25
N LYS A 226 14.15 -4.60 4.61
CA LYS A 226 13.17 -5.64 4.21
C LYS A 226 11.73 -5.31 4.65
N ASN A 227 11.57 -4.49 5.69
CA ASN A 227 10.29 -4.06 6.22
C ASN A 227 9.71 -2.83 5.50
N TYR A 228 10.26 -2.46 4.35
CA TYR A 228 9.78 -1.36 3.50
C TYR A 228 9.31 -1.88 2.15
N ARG A 229 8.42 -1.12 1.52
CA ARG A 229 8.05 -1.27 0.11
C ARG A 229 8.64 -0.11 -0.68
N GLY A 230 9.12 -0.39 -1.89
CA GLY A 230 9.51 0.66 -2.83
C GLY A 230 8.31 1.10 -3.64
N ILE A 231 7.82 2.32 -3.43
CA ILE A 231 6.76 2.90 -4.27
C ILE A 231 7.40 3.79 -5.32
N THR A 232 7.26 3.44 -6.58
CA THR A 232 7.87 4.14 -7.70
C THR A 232 6.90 5.17 -8.29
N VAL A 233 7.30 6.43 -8.28
CA VAL A 233 6.68 7.49 -9.06
C VAL A 233 7.28 7.43 -10.46
N THR A 234 6.50 6.91 -11.41
CA THR A 234 6.89 6.91 -12.84
C THR A 234 6.66 8.29 -13.47
N PRO A 235 7.39 8.63 -14.56
CA PRO A 235 7.21 9.88 -15.29
C PRO A 235 5.77 10.08 -15.72
N THR A 236 5.28 11.32 -15.62
CA THR A 236 3.86 11.62 -15.88
C THR A 236 3.47 11.31 -17.33
N TYR A 237 4.38 11.55 -18.28
CA TYR A 237 4.19 11.19 -19.68
C TYR A 237 4.18 9.68 -19.91
N SER A 238 5.04 8.93 -19.21
CA SER A 238 5.03 7.46 -19.24
C SER A 238 3.68 6.91 -18.78
N LYS A 239 3.10 7.48 -17.71
CA LYS A 239 1.76 7.11 -17.23
C LYS A 239 0.67 7.32 -18.27
N LEU A 240 0.77 8.34 -19.13
CA LEU A 240 -0.19 8.55 -20.21
C LEU A 240 -0.07 7.46 -21.27
N ILE A 241 1.15 7.11 -21.68
CA ILE A 241 1.40 5.99 -22.60
C ILE A 241 0.84 4.69 -22.00
N GLU A 242 1.19 4.37 -20.76
CA GLU A 242 0.68 3.19 -20.04
C GLU A 242 -0.86 3.18 -19.97
N LYS A 243 -1.50 4.33 -19.76
CA LYS A 243 -2.97 4.45 -19.75
C LYS A 243 -3.58 4.21 -21.11
N ILE A 244 -2.97 4.70 -22.19
CA ILE A 244 -3.46 4.48 -23.56
C ILE A 244 -3.37 3.00 -23.91
N ILE A 245 -2.23 2.35 -23.60
CA ILE A 245 -2.08 0.89 -23.73
C ILE A 245 -3.18 0.18 -22.94
N LYS A 246 -3.39 0.57 -21.67
CA LYS A 246 -4.46 -0.01 -20.84
C LYS A 246 -5.85 0.17 -21.46
N ILE A 247 -6.16 1.34 -22.01
CA ILE A 247 -7.46 1.59 -22.66
C ILE A 247 -7.69 0.62 -23.83
N ARG A 248 -6.66 0.36 -24.64
CA ARG A 248 -6.73 -0.56 -25.79
C ARG A 248 -6.85 -2.01 -25.38
N GLU A 249 -6.06 -2.43 -24.40
CA GLU A 249 -5.93 -3.83 -24.01
C GLU A 249 -6.94 -4.27 -22.93
N ASN A 250 -7.68 -3.34 -22.32
CA ASN A 250 -8.64 -3.67 -21.25
C ASN A 250 -9.61 -4.81 -21.62
N PRO A 251 -10.21 -4.86 -22.83
CA PRO A 251 -11.10 -5.94 -23.21
C PRO A 251 -10.41 -7.32 -23.15
N VAL A 252 -9.15 -7.41 -23.60
CA VAL A 252 -8.35 -8.65 -23.57
C VAL A 252 -7.94 -8.99 -22.14
N ILE A 253 -7.52 -7.99 -21.36
CA ILE A 253 -7.16 -8.16 -19.94
C ILE A 253 -8.35 -8.72 -19.15
N LEU A 254 -9.54 -8.13 -19.32
CA LEU A 254 -10.76 -8.56 -18.63
C LEU A 254 -11.21 -9.95 -19.07
N LYS A 255 -11.13 -10.26 -20.37
CA LYS A 255 -11.48 -11.59 -20.89
C LYS A 255 -10.60 -12.70 -20.32
N ASN A 256 -9.31 -12.45 -20.15
CA ASN A 256 -8.35 -13.42 -19.63
C ASN A 256 -8.30 -13.47 -18.11
N GLN A 257 -9.09 -12.65 -17.41
CA GLN A 257 -9.02 -12.58 -15.97
C GLN A 257 -9.71 -13.78 -15.32
N ASN A 258 -8.97 -14.50 -14.47
CA ASN A 258 -9.55 -15.59 -13.69
C ASN A 258 -10.53 -15.02 -12.63
N PRO A 259 -11.76 -15.57 -12.51
CA PRO A 259 -12.76 -15.12 -11.55
C PRO A 259 -12.33 -15.16 -10.07
N LEU A 260 -11.34 -16.00 -9.73
CA LEU A 260 -10.81 -16.11 -8.37
C LEU A 260 -9.88 -14.94 -7.98
N GLN A 261 -9.36 -14.19 -8.97
CA GLN A 261 -8.58 -12.98 -8.74
C GLN A 261 -9.50 -11.79 -8.49
N ARG A 262 -9.45 -11.23 -7.28
CA ARG A 262 -10.24 -10.06 -6.86
C ARG A 262 -9.41 -8.80 -6.69
N GLY A 263 -8.08 -8.91 -6.62
CA GLY A 263 -7.18 -7.75 -6.50
C GLY A 263 -7.14 -6.94 -7.79
N PHE A 264 -7.11 -5.61 -7.68
CA PHE A 264 -6.98 -4.68 -8.81
C PHE A 264 -7.93 -4.93 -9.99
N THR A 265 -9.14 -5.39 -9.69
CA THR A 265 -10.12 -5.81 -10.68
C THR A 265 -11.30 -4.85 -10.65
N GLU A 266 -11.84 -4.54 -11.83
CA GLU A 266 -12.97 -3.61 -11.93
C GLU A 266 -14.22 -4.22 -11.27
N ASN A 267 -15.01 -3.38 -10.59
CA ASN A 267 -16.28 -3.76 -9.95
C ASN A 267 -16.19 -4.90 -8.91
N THR A 268 -15.02 -5.11 -8.31
CA THR A 268 -14.85 -6.05 -7.19
C THR A 268 -14.18 -5.38 -6.00
N THR A 269 -14.08 -6.12 -4.89
CA THR A 269 -13.40 -5.69 -3.68
C THR A 269 -12.56 -6.84 -3.12
N PRO A 270 -11.49 -6.56 -2.36
CA PRO A 270 -10.75 -7.59 -1.64
C PRO A 270 -11.63 -8.42 -0.69
N LEU A 271 -12.73 -7.86 -0.16
CA LEU A 271 -13.68 -8.58 0.69
C LEU A 271 -14.42 -9.70 -0.05
N LEU A 272 -14.59 -9.62 -1.38
CA LEU A 272 -15.19 -10.71 -2.15
C LEU A 272 -14.27 -11.93 -2.23
N CYS A 273 -12.96 -11.77 -2.06
CA CYS A 273 -12.02 -12.88 -1.90
C CYS A 273 -12.32 -13.63 -0.60
N GLU A 274 -12.45 -12.88 0.49
CA GLU A 274 -12.78 -13.43 1.81
C GLU A 274 -14.17 -14.04 1.88
N LEU A 275 -15.15 -13.45 1.19
CA LEU A 275 -16.50 -14.00 1.12
C LEU A 275 -16.50 -15.43 0.57
N MET A 276 -15.70 -15.72 -0.46
CA MET A 276 -15.58 -17.09 -0.99
C MET A 276 -15.04 -18.05 0.08
N ILE A 277 -14.04 -17.64 0.85
CA ILE A 277 -13.50 -18.46 1.94
C ILE A 277 -14.56 -18.66 3.04
N GLU A 278 -15.29 -17.61 3.42
CA GLU A 278 -16.34 -17.68 4.44
C GLU A 278 -17.53 -18.57 4.03
N GLU A 279 -18.00 -18.48 2.78
CA GLU A 279 -19.09 -19.35 2.31
C GLU A 279 -18.63 -20.81 2.20
N PHE A 280 -17.39 -21.05 1.77
CA PHE A 280 -16.80 -22.39 1.79
C PHE A 280 -16.71 -22.97 3.21
N GLU A 281 -16.25 -22.18 4.19
CA GLU A 281 -16.21 -22.59 5.60
C GLU A 281 -17.61 -22.93 6.13
N ARG A 282 -18.64 -22.16 5.75
CA ARG A 282 -20.02 -22.42 6.17
C ARG A 282 -20.59 -23.70 5.58
N GLU A 283 -20.45 -23.88 4.26
CA GLU A 283 -20.93 -25.11 3.62
C GLU A 283 -20.20 -26.33 4.17
N SER A 284 -18.88 -26.24 4.34
CA SER A 284 -18.07 -27.29 4.99
C SER A 284 -18.60 -27.64 6.37
N LYS A 285 -18.98 -26.63 7.16
CA LYS A 285 -19.56 -26.83 8.50
C LYS A 285 -20.92 -27.52 8.44
N ASP A 286 -21.79 -27.14 7.52
CA ASP A 286 -23.10 -27.77 7.33
C ASP A 286 -22.96 -29.23 6.89
N LEU A 287 -21.95 -29.53 6.07
CA LEU A 287 -21.58 -30.88 5.64
C LEU A 287 -20.73 -31.65 6.67
N LYS A 288 -20.35 -31.03 7.79
CA LYS A 288 -19.47 -31.60 8.84
C LYS A 288 -18.11 -32.06 8.29
N LEU A 289 -17.57 -31.34 7.31
CA LEU A 289 -16.26 -31.55 6.73
C LEU A 289 -15.23 -30.60 7.35
N PRO A 290 -13.98 -31.04 7.58
CA PRO A 290 -12.91 -30.15 7.99
C PRO A 290 -12.62 -29.13 6.88
N THR A 291 -12.08 -27.97 7.23
CA THR A 291 -11.60 -26.97 6.26
C THR A 291 -10.12 -26.71 6.50
N TYR A 292 -9.34 -26.68 5.44
CA TYR A 292 -7.93 -26.31 5.46
C TYR A 292 -7.72 -25.08 4.59
N ILE A 293 -7.07 -24.06 5.14
CA ILE A 293 -6.75 -22.82 4.44
C ILE A 293 -5.23 -22.65 4.45
N ALA A 294 -4.61 -22.72 3.28
CA ALA A 294 -3.21 -22.37 3.10
C ALA A 294 -3.09 -20.93 2.59
N LEU A 295 -2.38 -20.08 3.32
CA LEU A 295 -2.06 -18.72 2.88
C LEU A 295 -0.62 -18.71 2.38
N LEU A 296 -0.44 -18.42 1.09
CA LEU A 296 0.88 -18.45 0.44
C LEU A 296 1.51 -17.05 0.41
N ASP A 297 2.77 -16.94 0.84
CA ASP A 297 3.53 -15.68 0.85
C ASP A 297 4.60 -15.68 -0.26
N GLY A 298 4.34 -14.92 -1.33
CA GLY A 298 5.30 -14.70 -2.41
C GLY A 298 6.35 -13.64 -2.05
N LYS A 299 7.64 -13.97 -2.13
CA LYS A 299 8.72 -13.01 -1.85
C LYS A 299 8.74 -11.88 -2.89
N SER A 300 8.32 -10.69 -2.47
CA SER A 300 8.39 -9.45 -3.25
C SER A 300 7.83 -9.60 -4.67
N ALA A 301 6.66 -10.22 -4.82
CA ALA A 301 6.17 -10.73 -6.11
C ALA A 301 6.12 -9.69 -7.24
N PHE A 302 5.80 -8.42 -6.94
CA PHE A 302 5.85 -7.33 -7.94
C PHE A 302 7.26 -6.95 -8.35
N ASP A 303 8.23 -7.02 -7.43
CA ASP A 303 9.60 -6.57 -7.65
C ASP A 303 10.47 -7.61 -8.39
N VAL A 304 9.99 -8.86 -8.49
CA VAL A 304 10.75 -10.00 -9.07
C VAL A 304 10.13 -10.56 -10.36
N VAL A 305 9.15 -9.86 -10.96
CA VAL A 305 8.56 -10.27 -12.24
C VAL A 305 9.65 -10.31 -13.32
N VAL A 306 9.90 -11.48 -13.90
CA VAL A 306 10.88 -11.62 -14.98
C VAL A 306 10.28 -11.10 -16.29
N HIS A 307 10.89 -10.08 -16.89
CA HIS A 307 10.33 -9.41 -18.08
C HIS A 307 10.12 -10.37 -19.25
N SER A 308 11.05 -11.30 -19.49
CA SER A 308 10.92 -12.29 -20.56
C SER A 308 9.70 -13.21 -20.37
N ASN A 309 9.46 -13.69 -19.14
CA ASN A 309 8.23 -14.42 -18.82
C ASN A 309 6.99 -13.55 -19.01
N LEU A 310 7.05 -12.27 -18.61
CA LEU A 310 5.95 -11.34 -18.80
C LEU A 310 5.59 -11.19 -20.28
N ILE A 311 6.56 -10.95 -21.16
CA ILE A 311 6.33 -10.87 -22.62
C ILE A 311 5.65 -12.13 -23.15
N ARG A 312 6.12 -13.31 -22.73
CA ARG A 312 5.49 -14.59 -23.08
C ARG A 312 4.04 -14.67 -22.60
N ARG A 313 3.74 -14.25 -21.36
CA ARG A 313 2.38 -14.22 -20.82
C ARG A 313 1.46 -13.24 -21.55
N LEU A 314 1.97 -12.06 -21.94
CA LEU A 314 1.21 -11.09 -22.72
C LEU A 314 0.85 -11.63 -24.11
N TYR A 315 1.81 -12.28 -24.78
CA TYR A 315 1.58 -12.91 -26.07
C TYR A 315 0.55 -14.04 -25.99
N GLN A 316 0.66 -14.92 -24.98
CA GLN A 316 -0.32 -16.00 -24.73
C GLN A 316 -1.72 -15.49 -24.40
N ALA A 317 -1.83 -14.34 -23.72
CA ALA A 317 -3.11 -13.71 -23.41
C ALA A 317 -3.76 -13.05 -24.64
N GLY A 318 -3.04 -12.90 -25.75
CA GLY A 318 -3.52 -12.24 -26.97
C GLY A 318 -3.50 -10.72 -26.89
N ILE A 319 -2.59 -10.14 -26.09
CA ILE A 319 -2.32 -8.69 -26.11
C ILE A 319 -1.76 -8.30 -27.49
N SER A 320 -2.14 -7.13 -27.99
CA SER A 320 -1.75 -6.74 -29.35
C SER A 320 -0.24 -6.60 -29.53
N ASP A 321 0.26 -6.92 -30.73
CA ASP A 321 1.68 -6.86 -31.08
C ASP A 321 2.30 -5.47 -30.78
N GLN A 322 1.57 -4.39 -31.11
CA GLN A 322 2.00 -3.01 -30.83
C GLN A 322 2.16 -2.77 -29.32
N SER A 323 1.20 -3.22 -28.50
CA SER A 323 1.25 -3.06 -27.04
C SER A 323 2.38 -3.89 -26.42
N ILE A 324 2.61 -5.13 -26.88
CA ILE A 324 3.72 -5.97 -26.40
C ILE A 324 5.06 -5.29 -26.66
N ILE A 325 5.28 -4.76 -27.86
CA ILE A 325 6.52 -4.05 -28.22
C ILE A 325 6.71 -2.78 -27.36
N LEU A 326 5.65 -2.02 -27.13
CA LEU A 326 5.71 -0.83 -26.27
C LEU A 326 5.98 -1.17 -24.81
N ILE A 327 5.41 -2.25 -24.30
CA ILE A 327 5.66 -2.75 -22.94
C ILE A 327 7.11 -3.23 -22.81
N ASP A 328 7.63 -3.99 -23.78
CA ASP A 328 9.06 -4.35 -23.81
C ASP A 328 9.95 -3.11 -23.77
N SER A 329 9.65 -2.12 -24.62
CA SER A 329 10.38 -0.85 -24.66
C SER A 329 10.30 -0.06 -23.34
N LEU A 330 9.17 -0.12 -22.63
CA LEU A 330 8.95 0.55 -21.34
C LEU A 330 9.88 0.01 -20.24
N TYR A 331 10.15 -1.30 -20.25
CA TYR A 331 10.99 -1.95 -19.26
C TYR A 331 12.46 -2.00 -19.67
N LYS A 332 12.76 -2.06 -20.97
CA LYS A 332 14.14 -2.03 -21.46
C LYS A 332 14.83 -0.70 -21.13
N ASN A 333 16.05 -0.76 -20.59
CA ASN A 333 16.82 0.40 -20.10
C ASN A 333 16.04 1.24 -19.07
N ALA A 334 15.10 0.63 -18.36
CA ALA A 334 14.43 1.28 -17.24
C ALA A 334 15.44 1.57 -16.14
N THR A 335 15.36 2.77 -15.56
CA THR A 335 16.21 3.15 -14.44
C THR A 335 15.37 3.76 -13.32
N SER A 336 15.91 3.77 -12.11
CA SER A 336 15.31 4.47 -10.97
C SER A 336 16.36 5.03 -10.04
N CYS A 337 15.97 6.00 -9.23
CA CYS A 337 16.74 6.44 -8.07
C CYS A 337 15.86 6.40 -6.83
N VAL A 338 16.45 6.29 -5.64
CA VAL A 338 15.74 6.36 -4.37
C VAL A 338 15.69 7.80 -3.88
N LYS A 339 14.51 8.24 -3.44
CA LYS A 339 14.34 9.50 -2.72
C LYS A 339 14.05 9.23 -1.25
N TRP A 340 14.98 9.69 -0.40
CA TRP A 340 14.86 9.58 1.05
C TRP A 340 15.08 10.95 1.70
N ARG A 341 14.04 11.44 2.38
CA ARG A 341 13.99 12.81 2.92
C ARG A 341 14.25 13.85 1.81
N ASN A 342 15.32 14.63 1.95
CA ASN A 342 15.70 15.68 1.00
C ASN A 342 16.78 15.22 0.01
N ASN A 343 17.27 13.98 0.15
CA ASN A 343 18.35 13.45 -0.66
C ASN A 343 17.79 12.51 -1.74
N THR A 344 18.52 12.41 -2.85
CA THR A 344 18.23 11.49 -3.95
C THR A 344 19.50 10.68 -4.24
N SER A 345 19.37 9.36 -4.38
CA SER A 345 20.50 8.48 -4.66
C SER A 345 20.99 8.63 -6.11
N GLN A 346 22.09 7.96 -6.43
CA GLN A 346 22.45 7.70 -7.82
C GLN A 346 21.36 6.88 -8.53
N ILE A 347 21.31 7.01 -9.85
CA ILE A 347 20.41 6.25 -10.72
C ILE A 347 21.00 4.84 -10.88
N PHE A 348 20.14 3.83 -10.80
CA PHE A 348 20.46 2.43 -11.05
C PHE A 348 19.47 1.80 -12.03
N GLU A 349 19.88 0.70 -12.65
CA GLU A 349 19.09 -0.02 -13.65
C GLU A 349 18.03 -0.92 -13.01
N ILE A 350 16.93 -1.11 -13.72
CA ILE A 350 15.81 -1.99 -13.34
C ILE A 350 15.73 -3.13 -14.36
N GLU A 351 16.19 -4.32 -13.98
CA GLU A 351 16.30 -5.48 -14.87
C GLU A 351 15.14 -6.48 -14.69
N GLN A 352 14.39 -6.37 -13.58
CA GLN A 352 13.21 -7.17 -13.29
C GLN A 352 12.18 -6.38 -12.49
N GLY A 353 11.00 -6.98 -12.33
CA GLY A 353 9.88 -6.42 -11.61
C GLY A 353 9.00 -5.50 -12.46
N VAL A 354 7.77 -5.32 -11.99
CA VAL A 354 6.85 -4.29 -12.50
C VAL A 354 6.86 -3.11 -11.52
N ARG A 355 6.82 -1.89 -12.04
CA ARG A 355 6.96 -0.68 -11.22
C ARG A 355 5.72 -0.50 -10.32
N GLN A 356 5.88 -0.64 -9.00
CA GLN A 356 4.79 -0.37 -8.04
C GLN A 356 4.39 1.11 -8.06
N GLY A 357 3.34 1.45 -8.81
CA GLY A 357 2.92 2.84 -9.05
C GLY A 357 2.80 3.21 -10.53
N GLY A 358 3.21 2.31 -11.44
CA GLY A 358 2.85 2.38 -12.87
C GLY A 358 1.34 2.24 -13.08
N ALA A 359 0.82 2.82 -14.16
CA ALA A 359 -0.60 2.83 -14.46
C ALA A 359 -1.12 1.48 -14.96
N ILE A 360 -0.27 0.68 -15.62
CA ILE A 360 -0.62 -0.66 -16.13
C ILE A 360 0.01 -1.80 -15.32
N SER A 361 0.98 -1.52 -14.43
CA SER A 361 1.73 -2.54 -13.68
C SER A 361 0.87 -3.58 -12.96
N ALA A 362 -0.26 -3.18 -12.38
CA ALA A 362 -1.17 -4.09 -11.69
C ALA A 362 -1.86 -5.06 -12.68
N ASP A 363 -2.19 -4.60 -13.89
CA ASP A 363 -2.79 -5.44 -14.93
C ASP A 363 -1.76 -6.42 -15.50
N LEU A 364 -0.52 -5.97 -15.70
CA LEU A 364 0.61 -6.83 -16.09
C LEU A 364 0.85 -7.94 -15.06
N TYR A 365 0.83 -7.60 -13.77
CA TYR A 365 0.97 -8.59 -12.70
C TYR A 365 -0.20 -9.58 -12.68
N LYS A 366 -1.44 -9.13 -12.88
CA LYS A 366 -2.60 -10.04 -12.99
C LYS A 366 -2.42 -11.03 -14.14
N LEU A 367 -2.05 -10.56 -15.34
CA LEU A 367 -1.80 -11.44 -16.49
C LEU A 367 -0.64 -12.43 -16.23
N TYR A 368 0.35 -12.01 -15.44
CA TYR A 368 1.46 -12.87 -15.03
C TYR A 368 1.02 -14.05 -14.14
N VAL A 369 0.12 -13.79 -13.18
CA VAL A 369 -0.34 -14.80 -12.20
C VAL A 369 -1.56 -15.58 -12.69
N ASN A 370 -2.38 -15.04 -13.61
CA ASN A 370 -3.59 -15.69 -14.11
C ASN A 370 -3.39 -17.16 -14.55
N PRO A 371 -2.30 -17.55 -15.25
CA PRO A 371 -2.06 -18.95 -15.59
C PRO A 371 -2.02 -19.89 -14.38
N LEU A 372 -1.49 -19.46 -13.23
CA LEU A 372 -1.53 -20.24 -11.99
C LEU A 372 -2.97 -20.54 -11.59
N LEU A 373 -3.82 -19.50 -11.55
CA LEU A 373 -5.20 -19.64 -11.13
C LEU A 373 -5.99 -20.53 -12.11
N ASN A 374 -5.70 -20.45 -13.41
CA ASN A 374 -6.28 -21.34 -14.42
C ASN A 374 -5.85 -22.79 -14.22
N ILE A 375 -4.58 -23.05 -13.89
CA ILE A 375 -4.11 -24.41 -13.58
C ILE A 375 -4.79 -24.92 -12.32
N LEU A 376 -4.80 -24.16 -11.23
CA LEU A 376 -5.41 -24.57 -9.96
C LEU A 376 -6.90 -24.88 -10.14
N SER A 377 -7.66 -23.96 -10.74
CA SER A 377 -9.09 -24.16 -11.00
C SER A 377 -9.38 -25.28 -12.01
N GLY A 378 -8.49 -25.51 -12.98
CA GLY A 378 -8.63 -26.58 -13.98
C GLY A 378 -8.39 -27.99 -13.44
N THR A 379 -7.82 -28.15 -12.25
CA THR A 379 -7.60 -29.47 -11.63
C THR A 379 -8.89 -30.15 -11.17
N GLY A 380 -9.93 -29.37 -10.84
CA GLY A 380 -11.12 -29.85 -10.15
C GLY A 380 -10.88 -30.25 -8.68
N LEU A 381 -9.70 -29.97 -8.12
CA LEU A 381 -9.35 -30.28 -6.74
C LEU A 381 -9.59 -29.08 -5.81
N GLY A 382 -9.70 -29.34 -4.52
CA GLY A 382 -9.80 -28.32 -3.47
C GLY A 382 -11.24 -27.88 -3.19
N GLY A 383 -11.38 -26.66 -2.69
CA GLY A 383 -12.66 -26.15 -2.20
C GLY A 383 -13.67 -25.88 -3.31
N HIS A 384 -14.92 -26.29 -3.07
CA HIS A 384 -16.09 -26.03 -3.90
C HIS A 384 -17.22 -25.48 -3.03
N ILE A 385 -18.02 -24.56 -3.58
CA ILE A 385 -19.29 -24.12 -3.01
C ILE A 385 -20.41 -24.61 -3.91
N GLY A 386 -21.13 -25.65 -3.51
CA GLY A 386 -21.97 -26.43 -4.43
C GLY A 386 -21.15 -26.87 -5.66
N ASP A 387 -21.59 -26.48 -6.86
CA ASP A 387 -20.89 -26.79 -8.13
C ASP A 387 -19.80 -25.77 -8.51
N ILE A 388 -19.57 -24.74 -7.68
CA ILE A 388 -18.66 -23.63 -8.00
C ILE A 388 -17.27 -23.92 -7.39
N GLY A 389 -16.28 -24.22 -8.23
CA GLY A 389 -14.89 -24.35 -7.80
C GLY A 389 -14.30 -23.03 -7.28
N CYS A 390 -13.82 -23.03 -6.05
CA CYS A 390 -13.27 -21.86 -5.37
C CYS A 390 -11.93 -22.14 -4.69
N CYS A 391 -11.14 -23.08 -5.22
CA CYS A 391 -9.94 -23.62 -4.58
C CYS A 391 -8.83 -22.61 -4.31
N ALA A 392 -8.76 -21.48 -5.04
CA ALA A 392 -7.68 -20.51 -4.96
C ALA A 392 -8.12 -19.02 -4.86
N PRO A 393 -8.89 -18.60 -3.83
CA PRO A 393 -9.29 -17.20 -3.68
C PRO A 393 -8.06 -16.29 -3.58
N THR A 394 -7.95 -15.33 -4.50
CA THR A 394 -6.73 -14.52 -4.65
C THR A 394 -7.03 -13.03 -4.64
N CYS A 395 -6.20 -12.24 -3.96
CA CYS A 395 -6.20 -10.79 -4.04
C CYS A 395 -4.80 -10.27 -4.34
N ALA A 396 -4.54 -9.95 -5.60
CA ALA A 396 -3.23 -9.58 -6.12
C ALA A 396 -2.19 -10.67 -5.83
N ASP A 397 -1.21 -10.40 -4.97
CA ASP A 397 -0.16 -11.32 -4.54
C ASP A 397 -0.56 -12.20 -3.35
N ASP A 398 -1.64 -11.86 -2.63
CA ASP A 398 -2.18 -12.68 -1.55
C ASP A 398 -3.02 -13.84 -2.14
N VAL A 399 -2.45 -15.05 -2.19
CA VAL A 399 -3.12 -16.27 -2.67
C VAL A 399 -3.50 -17.13 -1.46
N ALA A 400 -4.80 -17.41 -1.30
CA ALA A 400 -5.29 -18.45 -0.42
C ALA A 400 -5.61 -19.70 -1.23
N ILE A 401 -5.29 -20.88 -0.70
CA ILE A 401 -5.74 -22.17 -1.22
C ILE A 401 -6.63 -22.81 -0.15
N ILE A 402 -7.81 -23.29 -0.55
CA ILE A 402 -8.78 -23.88 0.37
C ILE A 402 -9.18 -25.28 -0.08
N SER A 403 -9.42 -26.18 0.87
CA SER A 403 -9.84 -27.56 0.61
C SER A 403 -10.47 -28.21 1.84
N ASN A 404 -11.34 -29.22 1.63
CA ASN A 404 -11.80 -30.13 2.68
C ASN A 404 -10.91 -31.38 2.81
N ASN A 405 -10.08 -31.64 1.81
CA ASN A 405 -9.20 -32.80 1.74
C ASN A 405 -7.74 -32.35 1.88
N PRO A 406 -7.00 -32.86 2.88
CA PRO A 406 -5.64 -32.40 3.11
C PRO A 406 -4.67 -32.77 1.97
N MET A 407 -4.88 -33.91 1.32
CA MET A 407 -4.05 -34.34 0.19
C MET A 407 -4.21 -33.38 -1.00
N GLU A 408 -5.45 -33.00 -1.31
CA GLU A 408 -5.74 -32.04 -2.38
C GLU A 408 -5.14 -30.66 -2.09
N LEU A 409 -5.19 -30.20 -0.83
CA LEU A 409 -4.55 -28.96 -0.44
C LEU A 409 -3.04 -29.00 -0.73
N GLN A 410 -2.34 -30.07 -0.33
CA GLN A 410 -0.90 -30.21 -0.57
C GLN A 410 -0.60 -30.29 -2.07
N MET A 411 -1.39 -31.02 -2.85
CA MET A 411 -1.24 -31.06 -4.32
C MET A 411 -1.36 -29.67 -4.96
N LEU A 412 -2.33 -28.87 -4.51
CA LEU A 412 -2.51 -27.49 -4.99
C LEU A 412 -1.34 -26.58 -4.56
N ILE A 413 -0.81 -26.75 -3.34
CA ILE A 413 0.41 -26.06 -2.87
C ILE A 413 1.61 -26.44 -3.74
N ASP A 414 1.77 -27.73 -4.08
CA ASP A 414 2.85 -28.21 -4.94
C ASP A 414 2.75 -27.66 -6.37
N ILE A 415 1.53 -27.57 -6.92
CA ILE A 415 1.27 -26.90 -8.20
C ILE A 415 1.70 -25.44 -8.13
N ALA A 416 1.31 -24.71 -7.07
CA ALA A 416 1.68 -23.32 -6.89
C ALA A 416 3.20 -23.13 -6.73
N ALA A 417 3.87 -24.02 -6.00
CA ALA A 417 5.32 -24.01 -5.82
C ALA A 417 6.07 -24.30 -7.14
N ASN A 418 5.61 -25.28 -7.91
CA ASN A 418 6.17 -25.61 -9.22
C ASN A 418 5.97 -24.46 -10.23
N PHE A 419 4.79 -23.83 -10.21
CA PHE A 419 4.51 -22.67 -11.03
C PHE A 419 5.41 -21.48 -10.64
N SER A 420 5.51 -21.17 -9.35
CA SER A 420 6.36 -20.07 -8.88
C SER A 420 7.82 -20.28 -9.29
N LYS A 421 8.30 -21.53 -9.22
CA LYS A 421 9.63 -21.93 -9.69
C LYS A 421 9.86 -21.54 -11.17
N ARG A 422 8.91 -21.89 -12.05
CA ARG A 422 8.98 -21.63 -13.51
C ARG A 422 8.83 -20.15 -13.87
N GLU A 423 8.06 -19.41 -13.09
CA GLU A 423 7.84 -17.97 -13.29
C GLU A 423 8.81 -17.10 -12.47
N GLY A 424 9.72 -17.65 -11.67
CA GLY A 424 10.83 -16.90 -11.09
C GLY A 424 10.56 -16.12 -9.83
N TYR A 425 9.43 -16.39 -9.20
CA TYR A 425 9.18 -15.90 -7.86
C TYR A 425 9.20 -17.05 -6.86
N THR A 426 9.57 -16.74 -5.62
CA THR A 426 9.77 -17.76 -4.59
C THR A 426 8.69 -17.63 -3.54
N LEU A 427 7.93 -18.72 -3.33
CA LEU A 427 7.07 -18.85 -2.16
C LEU A 427 7.94 -19.07 -0.92
N GLN A 428 7.64 -18.39 0.18
CA GLN A 428 8.39 -18.49 1.43
C GLN A 428 7.72 -19.51 2.36
N PRO A 429 8.31 -20.71 2.57
CA PRO A 429 7.69 -21.74 3.40
C PRO A 429 7.43 -21.26 4.84
N THR A 430 8.37 -20.52 5.44
CA THR A 430 8.28 -20.03 6.82
C THR A 430 7.30 -18.88 7.03
N LYS A 431 6.83 -18.24 5.95
CA LYS A 431 5.81 -17.18 6.01
C LYS A 431 4.46 -17.61 5.46
N SER A 432 4.44 -18.67 4.68
CA SER A 432 3.22 -19.32 4.22
C SER A 432 2.70 -20.18 5.37
N VAL A 433 1.40 -20.14 5.64
CA VAL A 433 0.83 -20.80 6.83
C VAL A 433 -0.36 -21.67 6.45
N VAL A 434 -0.60 -22.74 7.21
CA VAL A 434 -1.84 -23.52 7.11
C VAL A 434 -2.69 -23.31 8.35
N ILE A 435 -3.98 -23.03 8.14
CA ILE A 435 -4.98 -22.84 9.19
C ILE A 435 -6.01 -23.96 9.08
N PRO A 436 -5.99 -24.94 9.99
CA PRO A 436 -6.98 -25.98 10.03
C PRO A 436 -8.20 -25.56 10.85
N ILE A 437 -9.37 -25.70 10.26
CA ILE A 437 -10.66 -25.38 10.87
C ILE A 437 -11.42 -26.70 11.05
N SER A 438 -11.58 -27.09 12.31
CA SER A 438 -12.26 -28.32 12.70
C SER A 438 -13.77 -28.08 12.80
N THR A 439 -14.55 -29.03 12.29
CA THR A 439 -15.95 -29.19 12.66
C THR A 439 -16.04 -30.00 13.95
N SER A 440 -16.99 -29.66 14.82
CA SER A 440 -17.17 -30.10 16.22
C SER A 440 -17.16 -31.61 16.50
N THR A 441 -16.99 -32.46 15.49
CA THR A 441 -17.04 -33.93 15.54
C THR A 441 -15.69 -34.62 15.35
N LYS A 442 -14.61 -33.96 14.90
CA LYS A 442 -13.28 -34.56 14.75
C LYS A 442 -12.16 -33.60 15.13
N SER A 443 -11.31 -33.99 16.09
CA SER A 443 -9.99 -33.40 16.25
C SER A 443 -9.20 -33.68 14.97
N ILE A 444 -8.70 -32.63 14.33
CA ILE A 444 -7.79 -32.80 13.21
C ILE A 444 -6.40 -32.99 13.82
N GLU A 445 -5.93 -34.23 13.90
CA GLU A 445 -4.51 -34.51 14.13
C GLU A 445 -3.78 -34.20 12.83
N ILE A 446 -3.01 -33.11 12.82
CA ILE A 446 -2.19 -32.72 11.68
C ILE A 446 -0.75 -32.87 12.12
N ASP A 447 -0.02 -33.76 11.45
CA ASP A 447 1.44 -33.78 11.53
C ASP A 447 1.97 -32.42 11.05
N GLU A 448 2.71 -31.72 11.91
CA GLU A 448 3.31 -30.41 11.60
C GLU A 448 4.21 -30.46 10.36
N ASN A 449 4.72 -31.64 9.99
CA ASN A 449 5.56 -31.84 8.81
C ASN A 449 4.79 -32.21 7.53
N TYR A 450 3.47 -32.38 7.61
CA TYR A 450 2.67 -32.76 6.45
C TYR A 450 2.74 -31.69 5.35
N TRP A 451 2.57 -30.43 5.74
CA TRP A 451 2.50 -29.30 4.84
C TRP A 451 3.89 -28.81 4.46
N ASN A 452 4.20 -28.75 3.17
CA ASN A 452 5.51 -28.29 2.74
C ASN A 452 5.48 -27.57 1.39
N ILE A 453 6.45 -26.68 1.20
CA ILE A 453 6.75 -26.04 -0.08
C ILE A 453 8.15 -26.48 -0.46
N ASN A 454 8.27 -27.24 -1.56
CA ASN A 454 9.55 -27.80 -2.01
C ASN A 454 10.28 -28.55 -0.87
N LYS A 455 9.57 -29.41 -0.14
CA LYS A 455 10.08 -30.19 1.02
C LYS A 455 10.45 -29.38 2.27
N ASN A 456 10.26 -28.06 2.26
CA ASN A 456 10.45 -27.24 3.46
C ASN A 456 9.11 -27.10 4.18
N PRO A 457 9.02 -27.39 5.49
CA PRO A 457 7.76 -27.41 6.21
C PRO A 457 7.12 -26.01 6.29
N MET A 458 5.79 -25.99 6.22
CA MET A 458 4.97 -24.81 6.47
C MET A 458 4.43 -24.86 7.89
N PRO A 459 4.49 -23.75 8.65
CA PRO A 459 3.88 -23.68 9.98
C PRO A 459 2.35 -23.84 9.91
N VAL A 460 1.83 -24.73 10.77
CA VAL A 460 0.41 -24.83 11.09
C VAL A 460 0.10 -23.84 12.21
N VAL A 461 -0.89 -22.98 12.02
CA VAL A 461 -1.21 -21.90 12.97
C VAL A 461 -2.68 -21.91 13.36
N GLU A 462 -2.97 -21.58 14.62
CA GLU A 462 -4.35 -21.46 15.11
C GLU A 462 -5.09 -20.25 14.51
N HIS A 463 -4.34 -19.21 14.14
CA HIS A 463 -4.88 -17.99 13.57
C HIS A 463 -3.88 -17.28 12.65
N SER A 464 -4.38 -16.62 11.61
CA SER A 464 -3.60 -15.72 10.77
C SER A 464 -4.48 -14.62 10.16
N THR A 465 -3.84 -13.60 9.59
CA THR A 465 -4.53 -12.50 8.90
C THR A 465 -4.47 -12.71 7.39
N HIS A 466 -5.63 -12.73 6.72
CA HIS A 466 -5.74 -12.68 5.26
C HIS A 466 -6.59 -11.46 4.88
N ILE A 467 -6.09 -10.60 3.97
CA ILE A 467 -6.77 -9.40 3.45
C ILE A 467 -7.34 -8.46 4.55
N GLY A 468 -6.76 -8.51 5.75
CA GLY A 468 -7.17 -7.71 6.91
C GLY A 468 -8.17 -8.38 7.86
N ILE A 469 -8.70 -9.55 7.52
CA ILE A 469 -9.58 -10.40 8.33
C ILE A 469 -8.77 -11.43 9.11
N GLN A 470 -9.17 -11.71 10.35
CA GLN A 470 -8.56 -12.75 11.17
C GLN A 470 -9.26 -14.08 10.92
N LYS A 471 -8.53 -15.04 10.39
CA LYS A 471 -8.97 -16.44 10.22
C LYS A 471 -8.49 -17.26 11.40
N CYS A 472 -9.37 -18.02 12.03
CA CYS A 472 -9.01 -18.92 13.12
C CYS A 472 -9.97 -20.10 13.26
N GLN A 473 -9.53 -21.15 13.94
CA GLN A 473 -10.29 -22.39 14.12
C GLN A 473 -11.63 -22.21 14.86
N LYS A 474 -11.74 -21.23 15.76
CA LYS A 474 -12.88 -21.12 16.69
C LYS A 474 -13.92 -20.08 16.27
N ASN A 475 -13.50 -18.82 16.09
CA ASN A 475 -14.41 -17.71 15.84
C ASN A 475 -13.71 -16.52 15.19
N SER A 476 -13.59 -16.57 13.86
CA SER A 476 -13.00 -15.52 13.01
C SER A 476 -13.67 -14.15 13.23
N ALA A 477 -15.00 -14.12 13.41
CA ALA A 477 -15.77 -12.90 13.66
C ALA A 477 -15.35 -12.18 14.95
N LYS A 478 -15.18 -12.92 16.05
CA LYS A 478 -14.76 -12.37 17.35
C LYS A 478 -13.35 -11.80 17.27
N LEU A 479 -12.40 -12.57 16.74
CA LEU A 479 -11.00 -12.18 16.67
C LEU A 479 -10.82 -10.95 15.75
N THR A 480 -11.54 -10.93 14.62
CA THR A 480 -11.55 -9.77 13.70
C THR A 480 -12.13 -8.54 14.38
N ALA A 481 -13.27 -8.66 15.08
CA ALA A 481 -13.87 -7.54 15.80
C ALA A 481 -12.93 -6.96 16.88
N GLU A 482 -12.24 -7.82 17.64
CA GLU A 482 -11.26 -7.40 18.66
C GLU A 482 -10.08 -6.65 18.04
N GLU A 483 -9.55 -7.13 16.93
CA GLU A 483 -8.44 -6.47 16.22
C GLU A 483 -8.87 -5.16 15.55
N ASN A 484 -10.08 -5.13 14.96
CA ASN A 484 -10.67 -3.91 14.42
C ASN A 484 -10.89 -2.85 15.51
N MET A 485 -11.37 -3.23 16.70
CA MET A 485 -11.48 -2.32 17.84
C MET A 485 -10.12 -1.75 18.27
N LYS A 486 -9.05 -2.56 18.29
CA LYS A 486 -7.69 -2.09 18.60
C LYS A 486 -7.20 -1.09 17.54
N LYS A 487 -7.34 -1.42 16.25
CA LYS A 487 -6.96 -0.54 15.13
C LYS A 487 -7.77 0.75 15.12
N ALA A 488 -9.08 0.68 15.33
CA ALA A 488 -9.98 1.82 15.42
C ALA A 488 -9.60 2.73 16.58
N ARG A 489 -9.27 2.18 17.75
CA ARG A 489 -8.77 2.94 18.90
C ARG A 489 -7.47 3.68 18.57
N ARG A 490 -6.51 3.02 17.90
CA ARG A 490 -5.25 3.66 17.46
C ARG A 490 -5.52 4.81 16.47
N SER A 491 -6.42 4.59 15.51
CA SER A 491 -6.86 5.64 14.56
C SER A 491 -7.48 6.83 15.30
N LEU A 492 -8.37 6.58 16.26
CA LEU A 492 -8.97 7.61 17.09
C LEU A 492 -7.92 8.41 17.88
N TYR A 493 -6.98 7.74 18.56
CA TYR A 493 -5.91 8.43 19.29
C TYR A 493 -5.03 9.29 18.37
N SER A 494 -4.73 8.79 17.17
CA SER A 494 -3.97 9.58 16.18
C SER A 494 -4.68 10.88 15.76
N LEU A 495 -6.01 10.93 15.91
CA LEU A 495 -6.84 12.09 15.60
C LEU A 495 -7.05 13.02 16.79
N MET A 496 -6.69 12.64 18.02
CA MET A 496 -6.89 13.50 19.20
C MET A 496 -6.15 14.84 19.09
N GLY A 497 -5.00 14.86 18.40
CA GLY A 497 -4.24 16.08 18.11
C GLY A 497 -4.95 17.10 17.22
N THR A 498 -6.02 16.70 16.51
CA THR A 498 -6.85 17.59 15.68
C THR A 498 -7.83 18.43 16.49
N GLY A 499 -7.89 18.25 17.81
CA GLY A 499 -8.85 18.92 18.69
C GLY A 499 -10.22 18.23 18.71
N LEU A 500 -10.26 16.91 18.51
CA LEU A 500 -11.50 16.11 18.56
C LEU A 500 -12.20 16.09 19.94
N HIS A 501 -11.58 16.60 21.00
CA HIS A 501 -12.08 16.48 22.38
C HIS A 501 -11.84 17.76 23.20
N GLY A 502 -12.56 17.90 24.31
CA GLY A 502 -12.44 19.02 25.27
C GLY A 502 -13.38 20.20 25.00
N LYS A 503 -13.46 21.13 25.96
CA LYS A 503 -14.35 22.33 25.89
C LYS A 503 -14.10 23.24 24.68
N ASN A 504 -12.89 23.18 24.11
CA ASN A 504 -12.50 23.93 22.91
C ASN A 504 -12.36 23.02 21.67
N GLY A 505 -12.83 21.77 21.75
CA GLY A 505 -12.78 20.79 20.67
C GLY A 505 -13.72 21.13 19.51
N LEU A 506 -13.56 20.43 18.38
CA LEU A 506 -14.39 20.57 17.17
C LEU A 506 -15.88 20.48 17.50
N ASP A 507 -16.74 21.12 16.68
CA ASP A 507 -18.18 20.99 16.89
C ASP A 507 -18.62 19.52 16.75
N PRO A 508 -19.71 19.11 17.45
CA PRO A 508 -20.14 17.72 17.46
C PRO A 508 -20.34 17.12 16.07
N GLY A 509 -20.92 17.87 15.13
CA GLY A 509 -21.16 17.37 13.76
C GLY A 509 -19.85 17.06 13.03
N THR A 510 -18.85 17.92 13.18
CA THR A 510 -17.53 17.71 12.58
C THR A 510 -16.79 16.56 13.24
N ALA A 511 -16.84 16.48 14.56
CA ALA A 511 -16.20 15.42 15.31
C ALA A 511 -16.79 14.03 14.95
N ILE A 512 -18.11 13.95 14.81
CA ILE A 512 -18.83 12.76 14.32
C ILE A 512 -18.41 12.47 12.87
N THR A 513 -18.38 13.46 11.99
CA THR A 513 -17.97 13.25 10.59
C THR A 513 -16.56 12.65 10.50
N ILE A 514 -15.61 13.14 11.30
CA ILE A 514 -14.25 12.59 11.38
C ILE A 514 -14.28 11.14 11.87
N LEU A 515 -15.07 10.84 12.90
CA LEU A 515 -15.23 9.46 13.42
C LEU A 515 -15.74 8.51 12.33
N TYR A 516 -16.83 8.88 11.65
CA TYR A 516 -17.42 8.07 10.57
C TYR A 516 -16.53 7.96 9.32
N THR A 517 -15.66 8.95 9.10
CA THR A 517 -14.75 8.95 7.94
C THR A 517 -13.49 8.12 8.16
N TYR A 518 -12.93 8.12 9.37
CA TYR A 518 -11.58 7.58 9.62
C TYR A 518 -11.52 6.42 10.63
N VAL A 519 -12.56 6.24 11.44
CA VAL A 519 -12.58 5.24 12.51
C VAL A 519 -13.60 4.16 12.20
N MET A 520 -14.81 4.54 11.78
CA MET A 520 -15.86 3.57 11.46
C MET A 520 -15.47 2.57 10.37
N PRO A 521 -14.85 2.96 9.23
CA PRO A 521 -14.46 1.99 8.21
C PRO A 521 -13.47 0.94 8.75
N ILE A 522 -12.60 1.31 9.68
CA ILE A 522 -11.66 0.37 10.33
C ILE A 522 -12.39 -0.54 11.30
N LEU A 523 -13.36 -0.01 12.04
CA LEU A 523 -14.12 -0.77 13.02
C LEU A 523 -15.00 -1.84 12.35
N THR A 524 -15.62 -1.49 11.21
CA THR A 524 -16.62 -2.33 10.56
C THR A 524 -16.06 -3.24 9.47
N TYR A 525 -14.83 -3.02 9.00
CA TYR A 525 -14.24 -3.79 7.90
C TYR A 525 -14.34 -5.31 8.10
N GLY A 526 -15.00 -6.00 7.16
CA GLY A 526 -15.12 -7.46 7.13
C GLY A 526 -16.25 -8.03 7.99
N LEU A 527 -16.91 -7.21 8.82
CA LEU A 527 -18.00 -7.70 9.66
C LEU A 527 -19.27 -8.04 8.86
N GLU A 528 -19.43 -7.41 7.70
CA GLU A 528 -20.53 -7.66 6.75
C GLU A 528 -20.53 -9.09 6.20
N ILE A 529 -19.36 -9.74 6.13
CA ILE A 529 -19.23 -11.12 5.65
C ILE A 529 -19.05 -12.13 6.79
N LEU A 530 -18.55 -11.70 7.94
CA LEU A 530 -18.31 -12.60 9.09
C LEU A 530 -19.57 -12.89 9.93
N LEU A 531 -20.65 -12.12 9.72
CA LEU A 531 -21.94 -12.25 10.41
C LEU A 531 -21.80 -12.45 11.94
N PRO A 532 -21.23 -11.46 12.66
CA PRO A 532 -20.97 -11.59 14.10
C PRO A 532 -22.25 -11.82 14.91
N SER A 533 -22.16 -12.66 15.94
CA SER A 533 -23.28 -12.92 16.85
C SER A 533 -23.66 -11.69 17.68
N GLY A 534 -24.86 -11.72 18.29
CA GLY A 534 -25.38 -10.61 19.11
C GLY A 534 -24.40 -10.15 20.20
N ARG A 535 -23.73 -11.08 20.90
CA ARG A 535 -22.74 -10.73 21.93
C ARG A 535 -21.54 -9.95 21.38
N ILE A 536 -21.10 -10.28 20.15
CA ILE A 536 -19.98 -9.58 19.50
C ILE A 536 -20.46 -8.17 19.07
N LEU A 537 -21.66 -8.07 18.49
CA LEU A 537 -22.28 -6.80 18.13
C LEU A 537 -22.45 -5.88 19.35
N ASP A 538 -22.88 -6.42 20.49
CA ASP A 538 -22.98 -5.67 21.74
C ASP A 538 -21.64 -5.10 22.19
N SER A 539 -20.56 -5.90 22.08
CA SER A 539 -19.20 -5.46 22.40
C SER A 539 -18.73 -4.30 21.50
N ILE A 540 -18.98 -4.42 20.19
CA ILE A 540 -18.68 -3.38 19.20
C ILE A 540 -19.49 -2.11 19.49
N HIS A 541 -20.79 -2.26 19.81
CA HIS A 541 -21.67 -1.14 20.15
C HIS A 541 -21.23 -0.42 21.43
N GLN A 542 -20.86 -1.17 22.47
CA GLN A 542 -20.32 -0.61 23.70
C GLN A 542 -19.01 0.14 23.44
N PHE A 543 -18.13 -0.40 22.59
CA PHE A 543 -16.91 0.26 22.16
C PHE A 543 -17.20 1.56 21.40
N HIS A 544 -18.12 1.54 20.44
CA HIS A 544 -18.55 2.71 19.68
C HIS A 544 -19.13 3.80 20.58
N LYS A 545 -20.01 3.44 21.52
CA LYS A 545 -20.54 4.37 22.54
C LYS A 545 -19.43 5.01 23.37
N LYS A 546 -18.41 4.23 23.78
CA LYS A 546 -17.25 4.76 24.53
C LYS A 546 -16.47 5.79 23.70
N MET A 547 -16.24 5.51 22.41
CA MET A 547 -15.56 6.46 21.52
C MET A 547 -16.34 7.76 21.35
N ILE A 548 -17.65 7.69 21.10
CA ILE A 548 -18.50 8.88 20.96
C ILE A 548 -18.48 9.71 22.25
N LYS A 549 -18.67 9.08 23.42
CA LYS A 549 -18.63 9.78 24.70
C LYS A 549 -17.29 10.48 24.92
N GLN A 550 -16.18 9.84 24.56
CA GLN A 550 -14.85 10.41 24.68
C GLN A 550 -14.64 11.64 23.78
N ILE A 551 -15.06 11.56 22.51
CA ILE A 551 -14.95 12.65 21.54
C ILE A 551 -15.83 13.83 21.97
N LEU A 552 -17.11 13.57 22.26
CA LEU A 552 -18.07 14.60 22.62
C LEU A 552 -17.91 15.12 24.05
N SER A 553 -16.92 14.62 24.80
CA SER A 553 -16.67 14.99 26.20
C SER A 553 -17.92 14.84 27.10
N LEU A 554 -18.76 13.85 26.78
CA LEU A 554 -19.97 13.56 27.56
C LEU A 554 -19.55 12.89 28.88
N ALA A 555 -20.05 13.42 30.00
CA ALA A 555 -19.75 12.86 31.32
C ALA A 555 -20.09 11.36 31.37
N LYS A 556 -19.21 10.56 32.00
CA LYS A 556 -19.63 9.25 32.49
C LYS A 556 -20.73 9.55 33.52
N LYS A 557 -21.99 9.23 33.22
CA LYS A 557 -23.00 9.11 34.28
C LYS A 557 -22.38 8.17 35.32
N TYR A 558 -22.10 8.70 36.50
CA TYR A 558 -21.84 7.86 37.68
C TYR A 558 -23.12 7.05 37.85
N SER A 559 -22.98 5.74 37.69
CA SER A 559 -24.03 4.75 37.98
C SER A 559 -24.39 4.82 39.45
#